data_AF-A0A024GBX7-F1
#
_entry.id   AF-A0A024GBX7-F1
#
_cell.length_a   1.000
_cell.length_b   1.000
_cell.length_c   1.000
_cell.angle_alpha   90.00
_cell.angle_beta   90.00
_cell.angle_gamma   90.00
#
_symmetry.space_group_name_H-M   'P 1'
#
loop_
_entity.id
_entity.type
_entity.pdbx_description
1 polymer ?
#
loop_
_entity_poly.entity_id
_entity_poly.type
_entity_poly.pdbx_seq_one_letter_code
_entity_poly.pdbx_strand_id
1 'polypeptide(L)'
;MAMILRVFILLTLYPLKALTDAIKKSEIGQLGKDWKIRIVMTNTVDATTCANTIYDAFKLASNPHRIYLNIHDEVHRQKINRCIQFFCRMYRTECHSLLRSKRISATFRYLSGALGHTARRHVAEARLSTSPEKNNFVLSVDSNIVFSKHWDVVLLKNWLLTGNDMAILSVAPKAVELREVLHSKSLLHCSAHIETSYSLAVVEYNSPILRRNANPSKFPVLQSQYSEKFLFAPLSAILNVPSDPYIGHASAGYEFARASRFWTSGFDFYAPTEDILFARYNAHNLKVSRSSRSLTESSYRRIRQLHGIWSGPFLESSRYWLGKKRSVRLWYQFARIDPNASYDESTKNQFVCCDEDLKYVHYEE
;
A
#
# COMPACT_ATOMS: atom_id res chain seq x y z
N MET A 1 45.20 -0.89 -2.99
CA MET A 1 44.48 -2.14 -2.62
C MET A 1 43.77 -2.11 -1.26
N ALA A 2 44.08 -1.19 -0.33
CA ALA A 2 43.45 -1.17 1.01
C ALA A 2 42.09 -0.44 1.12
N MET A 3 41.73 0.41 0.13
CA MET A 3 40.51 1.22 0.17
C MET A 3 39.28 0.49 -0.40
N ILE A 4 39.47 -0.40 -1.36
CA ILE A 4 38.41 -1.22 -1.98
C ILE A 4 37.92 -2.32 -1.01
N LEU A 5 38.80 -2.82 -0.14
CA LEU A 5 38.45 -3.83 0.85
C LEU A 5 37.61 -3.26 2.01
N ARG A 6 37.83 -1.98 2.40
CA ARG A 6 37.00 -1.31 3.43
C ARG A 6 35.58 -1.02 2.95
N VAL A 7 35.40 -0.68 1.67
CA VAL A 7 34.07 -0.42 1.09
C VAL A 7 33.26 -1.71 0.94
N PHE A 8 33.90 -2.82 0.54
CA PHE A 8 33.24 -4.14 0.47
C PHE A 8 32.85 -4.71 1.85
N ILE A 9 33.64 -4.44 2.88
CA ILE A 9 33.34 -4.85 4.27
C ILE A 9 32.21 -4.01 4.88
N LEU A 10 32.13 -2.70 4.56
CA LEU A 10 31.01 -1.86 4.97
C LEU A 10 29.69 -2.21 4.27
N LEU A 11 29.72 -2.59 2.99
CA LEU A 11 28.54 -2.97 2.20
C LEU A 11 27.90 -4.32 2.61
N THR A 12 28.66 -5.21 3.27
CA THR A 12 28.17 -6.54 3.68
C THR A 12 27.86 -6.64 5.17
N LEU A 13 28.47 -5.82 6.03
CA LEU A 13 28.25 -5.85 7.48
C LEU A 13 27.06 -5.00 7.95
N TYR A 14 26.72 -3.92 7.25
CA TYR A 14 25.54 -3.10 7.59
C TYR A 14 24.22 -3.89 7.58
N PRO A 15 23.90 -4.68 6.52
CA PRO A 15 22.69 -5.48 6.52
C PRO A 15 22.75 -6.60 7.56
N LEU A 16 23.92 -7.19 7.82
CA LEU A 16 24.07 -8.25 8.81
C LEU A 16 23.86 -7.73 10.25
N LYS A 17 24.42 -6.56 10.57
CA LYS A 17 24.29 -5.93 11.90
C LYS A 17 22.87 -5.42 12.13
N ALA A 18 22.28 -4.76 11.14
CA ALA A 18 20.89 -4.31 11.20
C ALA A 18 19.93 -5.51 11.34
N LEU A 19 20.21 -6.62 10.66
CA LEU A 19 19.46 -7.87 10.79
C LEU A 19 19.62 -8.50 12.17
N THR A 20 20.84 -8.58 12.72
CA THR A 20 21.05 -9.06 14.10
C THR A 20 20.40 -8.16 15.15
N ASP A 21 20.44 -6.84 14.98
CA ASP A 21 19.81 -5.89 15.88
C ASP A 21 18.28 -5.94 15.76
N ALA A 22 17.74 -6.17 14.55
CA ALA A 22 16.33 -6.40 14.31
C ALA A 22 15.85 -7.74 14.91
N ILE A 23 16.61 -8.82 14.74
CA ILE A 23 16.34 -10.12 15.36
C ILE A 23 16.34 -9.97 16.88
N LYS A 24 17.36 -9.31 17.45
CA LYS A 24 17.46 -9.05 18.88
C LYS A 24 16.32 -8.16 19.40
N LYS A 25 15.89 -7.13 18.66
CA LYS A 25 14.69 -6.32 18.97
C LYS A 25 13.38 -7.09 18.81
N SER A 26 13.33 -8.11 17.94
CA SER A 26 12.15 -8.95 17.72
C SER A 26 12.02 -10.07 18.75
N GLU A 27 13.14 -10.62 19.22
CA GLU A 27 13.26 -11.66 20.24
C GLU A 27 13.11 -11.07 21.65
N ILE A 28 13.66 -9.87 21.90
CA ILE A 28 13.38 -9.07 23.10
C ILE A 28 12.01 -8.43 22.88
N GLY A 29 10.94 -9.12 23.25
CA GLY A 29 9.54 -8.75 23.02
C GLY A 29 9.06 -7.45 23.68
N GLN A 30 9.70 -6.32 23.43
CA GLN A 30 9.18 -5.00 23.76
C GLN A 30 9.03 -4.16 22.49
N LEU A 31 8.03 -4.53 21.67
CA LEU A 31 7.36 -3.52 20.86
C LEU A 31 6.98 -2.37 21.79
N GLY A 32 7.49 -1.17 21.52
CA GLY A 32 7.32 -0.03 22.41
C GLY A 32 5.85 0.21 22.73
N LYS A 33 5.56 0.53 24.00
CA LYS A 33 4.20 0.88 24.46
C LYS A 33 3.69 2.15 23.77
N ASP A 34 4.60 2.98 23.26
CA ASP A 34 4.40 4.25 22.57
C ASP A 34 4.13 4.11 21.07
N TRP A 35 4.30 2.92 20.50
CA TRP A 35 4.11 2.69 19.05
C TRP A 35 2.64 2.86 18.69
N LYS A 36 2.35 3.55 17.59
CA LYS A 36 0.98 3.82 17.11
C LYS A 36 0.80 3.31 15.70
N ILE A 37 -0.37 2.75 15.40
CA ILE A 37 -0.79 2.37 14.04
C ILE A 37 -2.01 3.21 13.66
N ARG A 38 -1.88 4.02 12.62
CA ARG A 38 -2.96 4.81 12.04
C ARG A 38 -3.52 4.07 10.84
N ILE A 39 -4.71 3.53 10.95
CA ILE A 39 -5.43 2.94 9.83
C ILE A 39 -6.03 4.08 9.00
N VAL A 40 -5.66 4.15 7.72
CA VAL A 40 -6.33 4.96 6.71
C VAL A 40 -7.25 4.03 5.94
N MET A 41 -8.56 4.22 6.10
CA MET A 41 -9.56 3.36 5.49
C MET A 41 -10.40 4.15 4.51
N THR A 42 -10.65 3.57 3.33
CA THR A 42 -11.64 4.10 2.40
C THR A 42 -12.82 3.14 2.26
N ASN A 43 -14.04 3.69 2.14
CA ASN A 43 -15.24 2.90 1.96
C ASN A 43 -16.07 3.42 0.79
N THR A 44 -16.68 2.50 0.03
CA THR A 44 -17.69 2.80 -0.98
C THR A 44 -18.95 1.99 -0.71
N VAL A 45 -20.02 2.67 -0.30
CA VAL A 45 -21.41 2.18 -0.30
C VAL A 45 -21.75 1.01 0.65
N ASP A 46 -20.80 0.14 1.01
CA ASP A 46 -21.03 -1.03 1.85
C ASP A 46 -20.75 -0.74 3.34
N ALA A 47 -21.74 -0.14 4.00
CA ALA A 47 -21.64 0.21 5.41
C ALA A 47 -21.56 -1.01 6.35
N THR A 48 -22.09 -2.17 5.94
CA THR A 48 -22.09 -3.39 6.75
C THR A 48 -20.69 -4.02 6.77
N THR A 49 -20.12 -4.26 5.59
CA THR A 49 -18.74 -4.76 5.50
C THR A 49 -17.78 -3.80 6.17
N CYS A 50 -17.97 -2.49 5.98
CA CYS A 50 -17.15 -1.48 6.63
C CYS A 50 -17.23 -1.52 8.16
N ALA A 51 -18.43 -1.62 8.74
CA ALA A 51 -18.60 -1.72 10.19
C ALA A 51 -17.90 -2.96 10.78
N ASN A 52 -18.04 -4.12 10.11
CA ASN A 52 -17.38 -5.36 10.53
C ASN A 52 -15.85 -5.24 10.46
N THR A 53 -15.32 -4.64 9.39
CA THR A 53 -13.88 -4.44 9.24
C THR A 53 -13.31 -3.53 10.33
N ILE A 54 -14.05 -2.48 10.73
CA ILE A 54 -13.65 -1.65 11.88
C ILE A 54 -13.62 -2.48 13.15
N TYR A 55 -14.68 -3.23 13.43
CA TYR A 55 -14.75 -4.09 14.62
C TYR A 55 -13.57 -5.07 14.67
N ASP A 56 -13.34 -5.80 13.57
CA ASP A 56 -12.28 -6.79 13.45
C ASP A 56 -10.88 -6.18 13.62
N ALA A 57 -10.64 -4.99 13.07
CA ALA A 57 -9.36 -4.29 13.20
C ALA A 57 -8.96 -4.11 14.67
N PHE A 58 -9.91 -3.73 15.53
CA PHE A 58 -9.66 -3.58 16.98
C PHE A 58 -9.74 -4.91 17.73
N LYS A 59 -10.71 -5.78 17.39
CA LYS A 59 -10.96 -7.01 18.13
C LYS A 59 -9.86 -8.06 17.94
N LEU A 60 -9.27 -8.14 16.75
CA LEU A 60 -8.26 -9.13 16.40
C LEU A 60 -6.83 -8.64 16.67
N ALA A 61 -6.64 -7.38 17.04
CA ALA A 61 -5.34 -6.85 17.44
C ALA A 61 -4.94 -7.34 18.84
N SER A 62 -3.65 -7.56 19.04
CA SER A 62 -3.08 -7.88 20.36
C SER A 62 -3.08 -6.66 21.27
N ASN A 63 -2.85 -5.47 20.72
CA ASN A 63 -2.75 -4.23 21.47
C ASN A 63 -3.70 -3.16 20.91
N PRO A 64 -5.03 -3.30 21.04
CA PRO A 64 -5.99 -2.38 20.41
C PRO A 64 -5.82 -0.90 20.78
N HIS A 65 -5.19 -0.61 21.91
CA HIS A 65 -4.90 0.76 22.36
C HIS A 65 -3.95 1.54 21.44
N ARG A 66 -3.11 0.86 20.63
CA ARG A 66 -2.20 1.53 19.67
C ARG A 66 -2.87 1.95 18.36
N ILE A 67 -4.11 1.52 18.14
CA ILE A 67 -4.79 1.67 16.86
C ILE A 67 -5.62 2.94 16.86
N TYR A 68 -5.46 3.71 15.80
CA TYR A 68 -6.25 4.88 15.45
C TYR A 68 -6.80 4.68 14.04
N LEU A 69 -8.02 5.13 13.76
CA LEU A 69 -8.67 4.95 12.47
C LEU A 69 -9.12 6.31 11.91
N ASN A 70 -8.67 6.60 10.69
CA ASN A 70 -9.17 7.67 9.85
C ASN A 70 -9.90 7.05 8.67
N ILE A 71 -11.21 7.28 8.58
CA ILE A 71 -12.05 6.77 7.50
C ILE A 71 -12.59 7.90 6.62
N HIS A 72 -12.61 7.66 5.31
CA HIS A 72 -13.38 8.44 4.34
C HIS A 72 -14.43 7.56 3.64
N ASP A 73 -15.69 7.96 3.76
CA ASP A 73 -16.85 7.19 3.32
C ASP A 73 -17.55 7.83 2.11
N GLU A 74 -17.72 7.09 1.01
CA GLU A 74 -18.52 7.51 -0.14
C GLU A 74 -19.88 6.82 -0.14
N VAL A 75 -20.95 7.61 0.03
CA VAL A 75 -22.31 7.12 0.25
C VAL A 75 -23.28 7.55 -0.84
N HIS A 76 -24.26 6.71 -1.17
CA HIS A 76 -25.37 7.15 -2.04
C HIS A 76 -26.29 8.09 -1.28
N ARG A 77 -26.79 9.14 -1.96
CA ARG A 77 -27.73 10.10 -1.37
C ARG A 77 -28.98 9.46 -0.77
N GLN A 78 -29.42 8.33 -1.34
CA GLN A 78 -30.61 7.57 -0.93
C GLN A 78 -30.32 6.56 0.20
N LYS A 79 -29.05 6.18 0.43
CA LYS A 79 -28.66 5.27 1.51
C LYS A 79 -28.19 6.11 2.70
N ILE A 80 -29.02 6.16 3.74
CA ILE A 80 -28.78 7.00 4.94
C ILE A 80 -27.62 6.45 5.79
N ASN A 81 -27.36 5.15 5.72
CA ASN A 81 -26.42 4.47 6.62
C ASN A 81 -24.96 4.72 6.21
N ARG A 82 -24.29 5.65 6.89
CA ARG A 82 -22.83 5.83 6.81
C ARG A 82 -22.11 4.73 7.60
N CYS A 83 -20.87 4.43 7.24
CA CYS A 83 -20.10 3.36 7.88
C CYS A 83 -20.00 3.51 9.41
N ILE A 84 -19.60 4.69 9.92
CA ILE A 84 -19.52 4.90 11.38
C ILE A 84 -20.87 4.82 12.05
N GLN A 85 -21.94 5.33 11.43
CA GLN A 85 -23.29 5.23 12.00
C GLN A 85 -23.73 3.77 12.12
N PHE A 86 -23.44 2.96 11.09
CA PHE A 86 -23.73 1.53 11.11
C PHE A 86 -22.88 0.78 12.14
N PHE A 87 -21.59 1.11 12.23
CA PHE A 87 -20.67 0.58 13.25
C PHE A 87 -21.18 0.85 14.67
N CYS A 88 -21.61 2.07 14.97
CA CYS A 88 -22.13 2.41 16.30
C CYS A 88 -23.49 1.78 16.61
N ARG A 89 -24.26 1.43 15.57
CA ARG A 89 -25.51 0.68 15.74
C ARG A 89 -25.24 -0.80 16.04
N MET A 90 -24.30 -1.41 15.34
CA MET A 90 -23.95 -2.84 15.53
C MET A 90 -23.11 -3.10 16.78
N TYR A 91 -22.14 -2.22 17.06
CA TYR A 91 -21.11 -2.39 18.09
C TYR A 91 -21.08 -1.16 19.00
N ARG A 92 -22.20 -0.92 19.69
CA ARG A 92 -22.46 0.32 20.45
C ARG A 92 -21.38 0.61 21.49
N THR A 93 -20.99 -0.39 22.27
CA THR A 93 -20.02 -0.23 23.36
C THR A 93 -18.63 0.12 22.82
N GLU A 94 -18.17 -0.62 21.83
CA GLU A 94 -16.87 -0.43 21.16
C GLU A 94 -16.81 0.92 20.47
N CYS A 95 -17.84 1.28 19.69
CA CYS A 95 -17.91 2.58 19.05
C CYS A 95 -17.83 3.72 20.07
N HIS A 96 -18.66 3.71 21.11
CA HIS A 96 -18.67 4.80 22.09
C HIS A 96 -17.32 4.95 22.80
N SER A 97 -16.65 3.84 23.12
CA SER A 97 -15.31 3.85 23.69
C SER A 97 -14.29 4.50 22.74
N LEU A 98 -14.33 4.13 21.46
CA LEU A 98 -13.40 4.63 20.43
C LEU A 98 -13.63 6.11 20.09
N LEU A 99 -14.89 6.56 20.05
CA LEU A 99 -15.22 7.97 19.86
C LEU A 99 -14.80 8.83 21.05
N ARG A 100 -15.11 8.38 22.29
CA ARG A 100 -14.71 9.11 23.52
C ARG A 100 -13.20 9.25 23.63
N SER A 101 -12.46 8.21 23.26
CA SER A 101 -10.98 8.23 23.24
C SER A 101 -10.37 8.90 22.00
N LYS A 102 -11.20 9.47 21.09
CA LYS A 102 -10.77 10.12 19.84
C LYS A 102 -9.88 9.23 18.97
N ARG A 103 -10.11 7.90 19.00
CA ARG A 103 -9.37 6.90 18.21
C ARG A 103 -10.00 6.59 16.86
N ILE A 104 -11.23 7.04 16.62
CA ILE A 104 -11.87 6.97 15.30
C ILE A 104 -12.21 8.39 14.83
N SER A 105 -11.93 8.68 13.57
CA SER A 105 -12.27 9.93 12.92
C SER A 105 -12.80 9.68 11.51
N ALA A 106 -13.95 10.28 11.16
CA ALA A 106 -14.64 9.99 9.91
C ALA A 106 -15.02 11.24 9.13
N THR A 107 -14.88 11.16 7.81
CA THR A 107 -15.48 12.10 6.86
C THR A 107 -16.29 11.30 5.85
N PHE A 108 -17.19 12.00 5.15
CA PHE A 108 -17.95 11.39 4.08
C PHE A 108 -18.16 12.36 2.94
N ARG A 109 -18.50 11.83 1.77
CA ARG A 109 -19.06 12.59 0.65
C ARG A 109 -20.13 11.76 -0.05
N TYR A 110 -20.99 12.43 -0.82
CA TYR A 110 -21.92 11.73 -1.69
C TYR A 110 -21.20 11.16 -2.90
N LEU A 111 -21.56 9.94 -3.30
CA LEU A 111 -20.98 9.23 -4.45
C LEU A 111 -21.14 10.01 -5.77
N SER A 112 -22.18 10.85 -5.89
CA SER A 112 -22.38 11.71 -7.07
C SER A 112 -21.26 12.73 -7.28
N GLY A 113 -20.47 13.03 -6.24
CA GLY A 113 -19.28 13.87 -6.34
C GLY A 113 -17.98 13.09 -6.21
N ALA A 114 -17.98 11.76 -6.29
CA ALA A 114 -16.78 10.95 -6.15
C ALA A 114 -15.77 11.24 -7.26
N LEU A 115 -14.49 11.37 -6.88
CA LEU A 115 -13.37 11.61 -7.81
C LEU A 115 -12.53 10.35 -8.02
N GLY A 116 -13.07 9.19 -7.64
CA GLY A 116 -12.44 7.89 -7.78
C GLY A 116 -11.43 7.54 -6.68
N HIS A 117 -10.70 6.44 -6.88
CA HIS A 117 -10.03 5.71 -5.78
C HIS A 117 -8.91 6.52 -5.12
N THR A 118 -7.96 7.04 -5.90
CA THR A 118 -6.80 7.74 -5.34
C THR A 118 -7.19 9.07 -4.70
N ALA A 119 -8.20 9.77 -5.22
CA ALA A 119 -8.76 10.97 -4.61
C ALA A 119 -9.46 10.68 -3.27
N ARG A 120 -10.21 9.58 -3.19
CA ARG A 120 -10.83 9.12 -1.94
C ARG A 120 -9.76 8.84 -0.88
N ARG A 121 -8.70 8.14 -1.26
CA ARG A 121 -7.58 7.83 -0.37
C ARG A 121 -6.83 9.11 0.03
N HIS A 122 -6.61 10.03 -0.91
CA HIS A 122 -6.01 11.34 -0.63
C HIS A 122 -6.74 12.09 0.48
N VAL A 123 -8.08 12.14 0.44
CA VAL A 123 -8.89 12.78 1.49
C VAL A 123 -8.73 12.09 2.84
N ALA A 124 -8.63 10.76 2.87
CA ALA A 124 -8.41 10.02 4.11
C ALA A 124 -7.00 10.26 4.68
N GLU A 125 -5.97 10.29 3.82
CA GLU A 125 -4.58 10.53 4.17
C GLU A 125 -4.31 11.97 4.64
N ALA A 126 -4.95 12.97 4.03
CA ALA A 126 -4.81 14.38 4.38
C ALA A 126 -5.21 14.71 5.84
N ARG A 127 -5.88 13.79 6.52
CA ARG A 127 -6.33 13.91 7.91
C ARG A 127 -5.36 13.28 8.91
N LEU A 128 -4.26 12.69 8.43
CA LEU A 128 -3.17 12.25 9.29
C LEU A 128 -2.44 13.48 9.86
N SER A 129 -1.90 13.34 11.07
CA SER A 129 -1.05 14.38 11.67
C SER A 129 0.16 14.63 10.78
N THR A 130 0.52 15.89 10.59
CA THR A 130 1.64 16.32 9.76
C THR A 130 3.00 16.18 10.44
N SER A 131 3.05 15.86 11.73
CA SER A 131 4.31 15.65 12.45
C SER A 131 4.72 14.17 12.37
N PRO A 132 5.79 13.80 11.63
CA PRO A 132 6.32 12.45 11.62
C PRO A 132 7.03 12.19 12.96
N GLU A 133 6.27 11.68 13.93
CA GLU A 133 6.82 11.13 15.16
C GLU A 133 7.47 9.77 14.89
N LYS A 134 8.59 9.49 15.57
CA LYS A 134 9.17 8.14 15.61
C LYS A 134 8.12 7.14 16.12
N ASN A 135 8.21 5.88 15.69
CA ASN A 135 7.29 4.79 16.10
C ASN A 135 5.81 4.99 15.70
N ASN A 136 5.49 5.91 14.79
CA ASN A 136 4.17 6.03 14.20
C ASN A 136 4.13 5.34 12.84
N PHE A 137 3.21 4.40 12.69
CA PHE A 137 2.99 3.63 11.48
C PHE A 137 1.62 3.95 10.88
N VAL A 138 1.48 3.65 9.59
CA VAL A 138 0.24 3.79 8.86
C VAL A 138 -0.10 2.46 8.19
N LEU A 139 -1.37 2.07 8.28
CA LEU A 139 -1.95 0.96 7.54
C LEU A 139 -3.01 1.54 6.59
N SER A 140 -2.73 1.60 5.29
CA SER A 140 -3.69 2.04 4.28
C SER A 140 -4.38 0.84 3.66
N VAL A 141 -5.71 0.78 3.79
CA VAL A 141 -6.56 -0.33 3.35
C VAL A 141 -7.91 0.16 2.87
N ASP A 142 -8.67 -0.71 2.22
CA ASP A 142 -10.10 -0.50 1.96
C ASP A 142 -10.96 -1.21 3.02
N SER A 143 -12.23 -0.82 3.10
CA SER A 143 -13.19 -1.34 4.09
C SER A 143 -13.58 -2.80 3.89
N ASN A 144 -13.14 -3.46 2.82
CA ASN A 144 -13.43 -4.86 2.52
C ASN A 144 -12.31 -5.84 2.93
N ILE A 145 -11.33 -5.36 3.69
CA ILE A 145 -10.26 -6.20 4.27
C ILE A 145 -10.76 -7.04 5.44
N VAL A 146 -10.14 -8.20 5.65
CA VAL A 146 -10.31 -9.09 6.79
C VAL A 146 -8.95 -9.29 7.46
N PHE A 147 -8.90 -9.05 8.76
CA PHE A 147 -7.68 -9.15 9.55
C PHE A 147 -7.44 -10.58 10.04
N SER A 148 -6.18 -11.02 10.06
CA SER A 148 -5.74 -12.17 10.83
C SER A 148 -5.68 -11.84 12.33
N LYS A 149 -5.72 -12.86 13.18
CA LYS A 149 -5.47 -12.67 14.63
C LYS A 149 -4.07 -12.11 14.84
N HIS A 150 -3.92 -11.21 15.80
CA HIS A 150 -2.65 -10.58 16.18
C HIS A 150 -1.98 -9.77 15.06
N TRP A 151 -2.75 -9.32 14.05
CA TRP A 151 -2.22 -8.65 12.87
C TRP A 151 -1.28 -7.47 13.18
N ASP A 152 -1.55 -6.72 14.25
CA ASP A 152 -0.83 -5.51 14.65
C ASP A 152 0.63 -5.83 15.00
N VAL A 153 0.84 -6.84 15.84
CA VAL A 153 2.19 -7.27 16.23
C VAL A 153 2.88 -8.03 15.10
N VAL A 154 2.15 -8.75 14.26
CA VAL A 154 2.73 -9.45 13.10
C VAL A 154 3.24 -8.46 12.05
N LEU A 155 2.50 -7.39 11.73
CA LEU A 155 2.97 -6.33 10.83
C LEU A 155 4.22 -5.64 11.38
N LEU A 156 4.23 -5.29 12.67
CA LEU A 156 5.36 -4.62 13.28
C LEU A 156 6.61 -5.51 13.33
N LYS A 157 6.44 -6.80 13.63
CA LYS A 157 7.52 -7.79 13.55
C LYS A 157 8.06 -7.92 12.13
N ASN A 158 7.18 -8.06 11.13
CA ASN A 158 7.60 -8.11 9.73
C ASN A 158 8.37 -6.85 9.36
N TRP A 159 7.89 -5.67 9.71
CA TRP A 159 8.58 -4.41 9.42
C TRP A 159 9.96 -4.36 10.08
N LEU A 160 10.06 -4.73 11.37
CA LEU A 160 11.35 -4.81 12.07
C LEU A 160 12.32 -5.78 11.36
N LEU A 161 11.84 -6.95 10.95
CA LEU A 161 12.64 -7.97 10.26
C LEU A 161 13.18 -7.52 8.90
N THR A 162 12.65 -6.44 8.31
CA THR A 162 13.23 -5.87 7.08
C THR A 162 14.60 -5.24 7.33
N GLY A 163 14.87 -4.77 8.55
CA GLY A 163 16.05 -3.97 8.88
C GLY A 163 16.13 -2.63 8.12
N ASN A 164 15.03 -2.16 7.53
CA ASN A 164 14.97 -0.97 6.68
C ASN A 164 13.93 0.03 7.23
N ASP A 165 14.40 1.17 7.74
CA ASP A 165 13.55 2.23 8.30
C ASP A 165 12.64 2.90 7.24
N MET A 166 12.89 2.66 5.96
CA MET A 166 12.11 3.13 4.81
C MET A 166 11.29 1.99 4.16
N ALA A 167 11.13 0.86 4.86
CA ALA A 167 10.36 -0.27 4.35
C ALA A 167 8.85 0.02 4.30
N ILE A 168 8.24 -0.42 3.21
CA ILE A 168 6.81 -0.52 3.01
C ILE A 168 6.46 -2.00 2.83
N LEU A 169 5.68 -2.56 3.76
CA LEU A 169 5.07 -3.88 3.56
C LEU A 169 3.85 -3.72 2.68
N SER A 170 3.80 -4.43 1.56
CA SER A 170 2.66 -4.34 0.63
C SER A 170 2.56 -5.58 -0.23
N VAL A 171 1.38 -6.17 -0.34
CA VAL A 171 1.07 -7.24 -1.30
C VAL A 171 -0.45 -7.28 -1.45
N ALA A 172 -1.00 -7.45 -2.65
CA ALA A 172 -2.45 -7.51 -2.76
C ALA A 172 -2.96 -8.71 -1.92
N PRO A 173 -3.91 -8.48 -1.00
CA PRO A 173 -4.40 -9.53 -0.11
C PRO A 173 -5.03 -10.70 -0.87
N LYS A 174 -4.92 -11.92 -0.34
CA LYS A 174 -5.67 -13.07 -0.85
C LYS A 174 -7.17 -12.84 -0.70
N ALA A 175 -7.94 -13.45 -1.61
CA ALA A 175 -9.38 -13.58 -1.42
C ALA A 175 -9.65 -14.31 -0.09
N VAL A 176 -10.63 -13.86 0.69
CA VAL A 176 -10.95 -14.45 2.00
C VAL A 176 -11.32 -15.93 1.88
N GLU A 177 -11.88 -16.33 0.75
CA GLU A 177 -12.26 -17.70 0.40
C GLU A 177 -11.04 -18.63 0.30
N LEU A 178 -9.85 -18.08 0.04
CA LEU A 178 -8.59 -18.83 -0.07
C LEU A 178 -7.87 -18.97 1.27
N ARG A 179 -8.39 -18.39 2.36
CA ARG A 179 -7.75 -18.38 3.68
C ARG A 179 -7.46 -19.79 4.21
N GLU A 180 -8.43 -20.69 4.09
CA GLU A 180 -8.31 -22.07 4.58
C GLU A 180 -7.63 -23.01 3.56
N VAL A 181 -7.53 -22.58 2.30
CA VAL A 181 -6.97 -23.41 1.20
C VAL A 181 -5.46 -23.16 1.03
N LEU A 182 -5.04 -21.91 1.17
CA LEU A 182 -3.66 -21.48 0.96
C LEU A 182 -3.01 -21.11 2.30
N HIS A 183 -2.78 -22.10 3.17
CA HIS A 183 -2.08 -21.91 4.44
C HIS A 183 -0.76 -21.16 4.25
N SER A 184 -0.62 -20.00 4.91
CA SER A 184 0.58 -19.15 5.14
C SER A 184 1.71 -19.24 4.09
N LYS A 185 1.36 -19.22 2.80
CA LYS A 185 2.34 -19.10 1.73
C LYS A 185 2.43 -17.64 1.34
N SER A 186 3.60 -17.04 1.58
CA SER A 186 3.91 -15.67 1.15
C SER A 186 3.64 -15.52 -0.35
N LEU A 187 2.85 -14.52 -0.68
CA LEU A 187 2.58 -14.12 -2.05
C LEU A 187 3.62 -13.12 -2.51
N LEU A 188 3.94 -13.20 -3.79
CA LEU A 188 4.74 -12.18 -4.47
C LEU A 188 3.97 -11.65 -5.67
N HIS A 189 4.01 -10.34 -5.80
CA HIS A 189 3.62 -9.68 -7.03
C HIS A 189 4.77 -9.81 -8.03
N CYS A 190 4.55 -10.58 -9.09
CA CYS A 190 5.63 -11.08 -9.93
C CYS A 190 5.54 -10.71 -11.40
N SER A 191 4.40 -10.21 -11.85
CA SER A 191 4.24 -9.86 -13.26
C SER A 191 3.41 -8.60 -13.44
N ALA A 192 3.60 -7.97 -14.59
CA ALA A 192 2.89 -6.76 -14.98
C ALA A 192 2.71 -6.75 -16.50
N HIS A 193 1.84 -5.87 -16.99
CA HIS A 193 1.64 -5.62 -18.41
C HIS A 193 1.26 -4.18 -18.67
N ILE A 194 1.40 -3.76 -19.92
CA ILE A 194 0.79 -2.52 -20.41
C ILE A 194 -0.71 -2.79 -20.55
N GLU A 195 -1.57 -1.99 -19.91
CA GLU A 195 -3.03 -2.21 -19.89
C GLU A 195 -3.75 -1.46 -21.03
N THR A 196 -3.19 -0.35 -21.49
CA THR A 196 -3.85 0.59 -22.42
C THR A 196 -3.01 0.88 -23.66
N SER A 197 -3.66 1.34 -24.73
CA SER A 197 -3.01 1.62 -26.01
C SER A 197 -1.97 2.74 -25.94
N TYR A 198 -1.04 2.75 -26.90
CA TYR A 198 0.24 3.49 -26.86
C TYR A 198 0.16 4.95 -26.36
N SER A 199 -0.76 5.78 -26.85
CA SER A 199 -0.84 7.19 -26.45
C SER A 199 -1.22 7.40 -24.97
N LEU A 200 -1.84 6.40 -24.35
CA LEU A 200 -2.30 6.41 -22.97
C LEU A 200 -1.79 5.19 -22.18
N ALA A 201 -0.73 4.54 -22.66
CA ALA A 201 -0.19 3.31 -22.08
C ALA A 201 0.19 3.54 -20.60
N VAL A 202 -0.32 2.67 -19.74
CA VAL A 202 0.01 2.58 -18.32
C VAL A 202 0.29 1.14 -17.93
N VAL A 203 1.14 0.96 -16.92
CA VAL A 203 1.52 -0.36 -16.39
C VAL A 203 0.53 -0.80 -15.33
N GLU A 204 -0.03 -2.00 -15.47
CA GLU A 204 -0.83 -2.64 -14.43
C GLU A 204 -0.07 -3.83 -13.83
N TYR A 205 -0.11 -3.96 -12.50
CA TYR A 205 0.41 -5.13 -11.81
C TYR A 205 -0.61 -6.27 -11.87
N ASN A 206 -0.14 -7.48 -12.12
CA ASN A 206 -1.00 -8.65 -12.03
C ASN A 206 -1.30 -9.02 -10.58
N SER A 207 -2.28 -9.90 -10.42
CA SER A 207 -2.54 -10.51 -9.11
C SER A 207 -1.30 -11.26 -8.60
N PRO A 208 -1.06 -11.24 -7.28
CA PRO A 208 0.05 -11.97 -6.69
C PRO A 208 -0.02 -13.45 -7.01
N ILE A 209 1.14 -14.07 -7.17
CA ILE A 209 1.27 -15.51 -7.31
C ILE A 209 2.01 -16.10 -6.11
N LEU A 210 1.82 -17.40 -5.88
CA LEU A 210 2.65 -18.14 -4.95
C LEU A 210 4.08 -18.16 -5.50
N ARG A 211 5.06 -17.84 -4.65
CA ARG A 211 6.46 -17.97 -5.01
C ARG A 211 6.77 -19.44 -5.32
N ARG A 212 7.02 -19.76 -6.59
CA ARG A 212 7.48 -21.09 -7.03
C ARG A 212 8.81 -21.36 -6.31
N ASN A 213 8.90 -22.48 -5.60
CA ASN A 213 10.11 -22.95 -4.87
C ASN A 213 10.41 -22.28 -3.51
N ALA A 214 9.44 -21.63 -2.88
CA ALA A 214 9.65 -21.00 -1.58
C ALA A 214 9.41 -21.95 -0.40
N ASN A 215 10.49 -22.35 0.28
CA ASN A 215 10.37 -22.57 1.72
C ASN A 215 9.76 -21.30 2.36
N PRO A 216 8.93 -21.42 3.41
CA PRO A 216 8.39 -20.27 4.13
C PRO A 216 9.52 -19.29 4.45
N SER A 217 9.41 -18.06 3.94
CA SER A 217 10.45 -17.05 4.15
C SER A 217 10.45 -16.66 5.62
N LYS A 218 11.60 -16.79 6.29
CA LYS A 218 11.75 -16.32 7.67
C LYS A 218 11.78 -14.80 7.77
N PHE A 219 12.02 -14.12 6.63
CA PHE A 219 12.14 -12.67 6.54
C PHE A 219 11.24 -12.13 5.43
N PRO A 220 10.76 -10.88 5.54
CA PRO A 220 10.08 -10.21 4.45
C PRO A 220 10.93 -10.18 3.19
N VAL A 221 10.29 -10.32 2.03
CA VAL A 221 10.97 -10.50 0.75
C VAL A 221 10.94 -9.18 -0.02
N LEU A 222 12.11 -8.67 -0.40
CA LEU A 222 12.19 -7.47 -1.25
C LEU A 222 11.48 -7.74 -2.59
N GLN A 223 10.65 -6.80 -3.03
CA GLN A 223 9.92 -6.87 -4.30
C GLN A 223 9.85 -5.51 -4.97
N SER A 224 9.46 -5.50 -6.25
CA SER A 224 9.30 -4.31 -7.07
C SER A 224 7.85 -3.93 -7.33
N GLN A 225 6.92 -4.60 -6.68
CA GLN A 225 5.50 -4.37 -6.90
C GLN A 225 4.82 -4.00 -5.58
N TYR A 226 3.74 -3.26 -5.73
CA TYR A 226 3.07 -2.53 -4.66
C TYR A 226 1.57 -2.62 -4.91
N SER A 227 0.78 -2.74 -3.84
CA SER A 227 -0.67 -2.66 -3.93
C SER A 227 -1.27 -1.58 -3.03
N GLU A 228 -2.20 -0.81 -3.60
CA GLU A 228 -3.03 0.16 -2.87
C GLU A 228 -4.01 -0.49 -1.89
N LYS A 229 -4.26 -1.80 -2.01
CA LYS A 229 -5.16 -2.55 -1.13
C LYS A 229 -4.54 -2.88 0.22
N PHE A 230 -3.21 -2.86 0.31
CA PHE A 230 -2.46 -3.11 1.54
C PHE A 230 -1.12 -2.37 1.50
N LEU A 231 -1.01 -1.31 2.29
CA LEU A 231 0.23 -0.60 2.57
C LEU A 231 0.42 -0.51 4.08
N PHE A 232 1.50 -1.08 4.61
CA PHE A 232 1.95 -0.83 5.97
C PHE A 232 3.36 -0.25 6.00
N ALA A 233 3.52 0.94 6.57
CA ALA A 233 4.77 1.70 6.53
C ALA A 233 4.90 2.66 7.71
N PRO A 234 6.07 3.25 7.95
CA PRO A 234 6.19 4.44 8.79
C PRO A 234 5.28 5.55 8.28
N LEU A 235 4.75 6.37 9.19
CA LEU A 235 3.83 7.47 8.84
C LEU A 235 4.46 8.45 7.84
N SER A 236 5.79 8.64 7.90
CA SER A 236 6.55 9.47 6.96
C SER A 236 6.36 9.07 5.50
N ALA A 237 6.09 7.78 5.20
CA ALA A 237 5.86 7.31 3.84
C ALA A 237 4.69 8.03 3.16
N ILE A 238 3.52 8.07 3.81
CA ILE A 238 2.33 8.69 3.24
C ILE A 238 2.38 10.22 3.33
N LEU A 239 3.09 10.78 4.31
CA LEU A 239 3.32 12.22 4.38
C LEU A 239 4.21 12.72 3.22
N ASN A 240 5.25 11.95 2.87
CA ASN A 240 6.16 12.26 1.76
C ASN A 240 5.54 11.92 0.39
N VAL A 241 4.80 10.82 0.30
CA VAL A 241 4.21 10.31 -0.95
C VAL A 241 2.70 10.08 -0.77
N PRO A 242 1.92 11.17 -0.67
CA PRO A 242 0.47 11.07 -0.57
C PRO A 242 -0.12 10.56 -1.88
N SER A 243 -1.31 9.97 -1.79
CA SER A 243 -2.14 9.61 -2.95
C SER A 243 -2.35 10.84 -3.82
N ASP A 244 -2.22 10.67 -5.13
CA ASP A 244 -2.44 11.73 -6.10
C ASP A 244 -3.95 11.83 -6.42
N PRO A 245 -4.64 12.93 -6.04
CA PRO A 245 -6.07 13.02 -6.26
C PRO A 245 -6.46 13.21 -7.74
N TYR A 246 -5.51 13.57 -8.61
CA TYR A 246 -5.77 13.88 -10.01
C TYR A 246 -5.70 12.66 -10.95
N ILE A 247 -5.29 11.50 -10.43
CA ILE A 247 -5.33 10.21 -11.17
C ILE A 247 -6.52 9.34 -10.75
N GLY A 248 -7.48 9.88 -9.99
CA GLY A 248 -8.53 9.09 -9.33
C GLY A 248 -9.48 8.37 -10.29
N HIS A 249 -9.56 8.81 -11.55
CA HIS A 249 -10.39 8.21 -12.59
C HIS A 249 -9.65 7.17 -13.46
N ALA A 250 -8.37 6.89 -13.17
CA ALA A 250 -7.64 5.80 -13.79
C ALA A 250 -8.16 4.45 -13.24
N SER A 251 -8.41 3.48 -14.13
CA SER A 251 -8.75 2.11 -13.72
C SER A 251 -7.53 1.21 -13.51
N ALA A 252 -6.37 1.64 -14.01
CA ALA A 252 -5.09 0.96 -13.95
C ALA A 252 -3.94 1.97 -13.86
N GLY A 253 -2.71 1.53 -13.61
CA GLY A 253 -1.53 2.40 -13.66
C GLY A 253 -1.25 3.21 -12.41
N TYR A 254 -2.25 3.43 -11.56
CA TYR A 254 -2.09 4.24 -10.34
C TYR A 254 -1.17 3.56 -9.31
N GLU A 255 -1.14 2.23 -9.24
CA GLU A 255 -0.22 1.49 -8.35
C GLU A 255 1.24 1.65 -8.82
N PHE A 256 1.52 1.46 -10.12
CA PHE A 256 2.86 1.68 -10.68
C PHE A 256 3.32 3.13 -10.54
N ALA A 257 2.43 4.09 -10.81
CA ALA A 257 2.70 5.51 -10.65
C ALA A 257 3.10 5.84 -9.21
N ARG A 258 2.34 5.38 -8.21
CA ARG A 258 2.68 5.64 -6.81
C ARG A 258 3.90 4.87 -6.34
N ALA A 259 4.09 3.63 -6.81
CA ALA A 259 5.29 2.84 -6.53
C ALA A 259 6.57 3.57 -6.97
N SER A 260 6.56 4.14 -8.18
CA SER A 260 7.69 4.92 -8.68
C SER A 260 8.00 6.15 -7.81
N ARG A 261 6.97 6.83 -7.29
CA ARG A 261 7.13 7.98 -6.38
C ARG A 261 7.70 7.57 -5.03
N PHE A 262 7.21 6.49 -4.44
CA PHE A 262 7.78 5.91 -3.21
C PHE A 262 9.24 5.54 -3.40
N TRP A 263 9.55 4.79 -4.46
CA TRP A 263 10.89 4.27 -4.69
C TRP A 263 11.92 5.37 -4.97
N THR A 264 11.56 6.35 -5.80
CA THR A 264 12.38 7.55 -6.06
C THR A 264 12.50 8.46 -4.84
N SER A 265 11.62 8.32 -3.85
CA SER A 265 11.70 8.96 -2.53
C SER A 265 12.42 8.11 -1.48
N GLY A 266 13.06 7.01 -1.89
CA GLY A 266 13.91 6.19 -1.03
C GLY A 266 13.20 5.09 -0.23
N PHE A 267 11.92 4.84 -0.50
CA PHE A 267 11.19 3.72 0.10
C PHE A 267 11.39 2.42 -0.69
N ASP A 268 11.27 1.28 -0.01
CA ASP A 268 11.43 -0.05 -0.60
C ASP A 268 10.26 -0.97 -0.23
N PHE A 269 9.85 -1.85 -1.14
CA PHE A 269 8.68 -2.70 -0.94
C PHE A 269 9.07 -4.11 -0.52
N TYR A 270 8.35 -4.64 0.46
CA TYR A 270 8.56 -5.99 0.96
C TYR A 270 7.24 -6.75 1.04
N ALA A 271 7.26 -8.02 0.62
CA ALA A 271 6.18 -8.95 0.89
C ALA A 271 6.36 -9.52 2.30
N PRO A 272 5.29 -9.57 3.12
CA PRO A 272 5.39 -10.16 4.45
C PRO A 272 5.67 -11.67 4.40
N THR A 273 6.12 -12.21 5.53
CA THR A 273 6.42 -13.64 5.71
C THR A 273 5.17 -14.51 5.69
N GLU A 274 4.00 -13.93 5.99
CA GLU A 274 2.72 -14.63 6.11
C GLU A 274 1.54 -13.74 5.68
N ASP A 275 0.36 -14.35 5.52
CA ASP A 275 -0.88 -13.63 5.16
C ASP A 275 -1.49 -12.94 6.38
N ILE A 276 -1.29 -11.62 6.45
CA ILE A 276 -1.77 -10.82 7.58
C ILE A 276 -3.17 -10.25 7.33
N LEU A 277 -3.48 -10.01 6.06
CA LEU A 277 -4.74 -9.45 5.59
C LEU A 277 -5.30 -10.29 4.45
N PHE A 278 -6.62 -10.38 4.38
CA PHE A 278 -7.39 -10.93 3.26
C PHE A 278 -8.37 -9.87 2.73
N ALA A 279 -8.91 -10.06 1.54
CA ALA A 279 -9.88 -9.15 0.94
C ALA A 279 -11.15 -9.90 0.52
N ARG A 280 -12.31 -9.26 0.73
CA ARG A 280 -13.58 -9.69 0.13
C ARG A 280 -13.68 -9.10 -1.27
N TYR A 281 -13.39 -9.93 -2.28
CA TYR A 281 -13.49 -9.54 -3.69
C TYR A 281 -14.92 -9.72 -4.18
N ASN A 282 -15.74 -8.68 -4.07
CA ASN A 282 -17.10 -8.71 -4.60
C ASN A 282 -17.09 -8.38 -6.09
N ALA A 283 -17.45 -9.34 -6.95
CA ALA A 283 -17.61 -9.12 -8.40
C ALA A 283 -18.65 -8.01 -8.72
N HIS A 284 -19.62 -7.77 -7.83
CA HIS A 284 -20.66 -6.74 -8.02
C HIS A 284 -20.21 -5.30 -7.74
N ASN A 285 -19.08 -5.10 -7.04
CA ASN A 285 -18.53 -3.76 -6.77
C ASN A 285 -17.73 -3.18 -7.95
N LEU A 286 -17.61 -3.93 -9.05
CA LEU A 286 -16.99 -3.49 -10.30
C LEU A 286 -17.86 -2.50 -11.11
N LYS A 287 -19.08 -2.17 -10.65
CA LYS A 287 -19.80 -0.99 -11.14
C LYS A 287 -19.16 0.27 -10.56
N VAL A 288 -17.87 0.48 -10.88
CA VAL A 288 -17.25 1.81 -10.85
C VAL A 288 -18.20 2.70 -11.63
N SER A 289 -18.67 3.79 -11.00
CA SER A 289 -19.42 4.80 -11.74
C SER A 289 -18.58 5.13 -12.97
N ARG A 290 -19.09 4.81 -14.17
CA ARG A 290 -18.35 4.96 -15.42
C ARG A 290 -17.87 6.39 -15.47
N SER A 291 -16.58 6.59 -15.19
CA SER A 291 -15.96 7.89 -15.30
C SER A 291 -16.07 8.29 -16.77
N SER A 292 -16.24 9.58 -17.04
CA SER A 292 -16.22 10.02 -18.43
C SER A 292 -14.87 9.62 -19.04
N ARG A 293 -14.90 9.24 -20.31
CA ARG A 293 -13.68 8.90 -21.06
C ARG A 293 -12.62 10.00 -20.90
N SER A 294 -13.02 11.27 -20.98
CA SER A 294 -12.13 12.42 -20.80
C SER A 294 -11.41 12.47 -19.45
N LEU A 295 -12.07 12.11 -18.35
CA LEU A 295 -11.46 12.11 -17.00
C LEU A 295 -10.45 10.96 -16.85
N THR A 296 -10.80 9.78 -17.38
CA THR A 296 -9.89 8.62 -17.41
C THR A 296 -8.66 8.91 -18.27
N GLU A 297 -8.84 9.46 -19.49
CA GLU A 297 -7.72 9.85 -20.36
C GLU A 297 -6.82 10.91 -19.69
N SER A 298 -7.40 11.87 -18.97
CA SER A 298 -6.65 12.88 -18.23
C SER A 298 -5.80 12.26 -17.11
N SER A 299 -6.34 11.26 -16.42
CA SER A 299 -5.62 10.50 -15.39
C SER A 299 -4.43 9.73 -16.00
N TYR A 300 -4.61 9.09 -17.16
CA TYR A 300 -3.53 8.39 -17.87
C TYR A 300 -2.46 9.34 -18.42
N ARG A 301 -2.84 10.48 -18.99
CA ARG A 301 -1.88 11.52 -19.40
C ARG A 301 -1.04 11.99 -18.22
N ARG A 302 -1.66 12.17 -17.06
CA ARG A 302 -0.95 12.55 -15.83
C ARG A 302 0.04 11.49 -15.36
N ILE A 303 -0.34 10.20 -15.40
CA ILE A 303 0.59 9.09 -15.12
C ILE A 303 1.77 9.12 -16.10
N ARG A 304 1.52 9.32 -17.40
CA ARG A 304 2.59 9.40 -18.40
C ARG A 304 3.48 10.65 -18.24
N GLN A 305 2.92 11.77 -17.81
CA GLN A 305 3.69 12.98 -17.47
C GLN A 305 4.67 12.71 -16.31
N LEU A 306 4.23 12.00 -15.26
CA LEU A 306 5.08 11.62 -14.13
C LEU A 306 6.34 10.86 -14.59
N HIS A 307 6.21 10.04 -15.63
CA HIS A 307 7.30 9.23 -16.20
C HIS A 307 8.10 9.94 -17.31
N GLY A 308 7.80 11.22 -17.59
CA GLY A 308 8.48 12.02 -18.63
C GLY A 308 8.09 11.65 -20.07
N ILE A 309 7.02 10.89 -20.25
CA ILE A 309 6.61 10.32 -21.56
C ILE A 309 5.58 11.23 -22.26
N TRP A 310 4.94 12.14 -21.53
CA TRP A 310 3.94 13.06 -22.08
C TRP A 310 4.29 14.51 -21.75
N SER A 311 4.24 15.39 -22.75
CA SER A 311 4.45 16.84 -22.61
C SER A 311 3.12 17.57 -22.38
N GLY A 312 3.06 18.46 -21.40
CA GLY A 312 1.91 19.33 -21.14
C GLY A 312 2.01 20.01 -19.78
N PRO A 313 1.16 21.02 -19.49
CA PRO A 313 1.19 21.70 -18.21
C PRO A 313 0.82 20.71 -17.09
N PHE A 314 1.77 20.46 -16.19
CA PHE A 314 1.53 19.77 -14.93
C PHE A 314 1.34 20.84 -13.85
N LEU A 315 0.12 21.36 -13.77
CA LEU A 315 -0.24 22.33 -12.73
C LEU A 315 -0.21 21.58 -11.38
N GLU A 316 0.50 22.17 -10.40
CA GLU A 316 0.86 21.63 -9.08
C GLU A 316 2.03 20.62 -9.06
N SER A 317 3.26 21.13 -8.99
CA SER A 317 4.47 20.44 -9.49
C SER A 317 5.52 19.98 -8.48
N SER A 318 5.26 19.94 -7.16
CA SER A 318 6.24 19.37 -6.20
C SER A 318 5.71 18.17 -5.41
N ARG A 319 4.49 18.25 -4.87
CA ARG A 319 4.00 17.26 -3.89
C ARG A 319 3.71 15.87 -4.49
N TYR A 320 3.25 15.83 -5.73
CA TYR A 320 2.87 14.57 -6.40
C TYR A 320 3.88 14.10 -7.43
N TRP A 321 5.07 14.72 -7.45
CA TRP A 321 6.12 14.36 -8.39
C TRP A 321 6.93 13.15 -7.91
N LEU A 322 7.84 12.69 -8.77
CA LEU A 322 8.87 11.72 -8.40
C LEU A 322 9.81 12.32 -7.34
N GLY A 323 10.31 11.45 -6.46
CA GLY A 323 11.36 11.81 -5.52
C GLY A 323 12.71 12.00 -6.21
N LYS A 324 13.70 12.41 -5.41
CA LYS A 324 15.05 12.74 -5.89
C LYS A 324 16.15 11.81 -5.35
N LYS A 325 15.82 10.89 -4.43
CA LYS A 325 16.78 9.98 -3.81
C LYS A 325 17.27 8.91 -4.77
N ARG A 326 16.41 8.48 -5.70
CA ARG A 326 16.78 7.57 -6.79
C ARG A 326 16.15 8.02 -8.10
N SER A 327 16.79 7.72 -9.23
CA SER A 327 16.24 8.07 -10.55
C SER A 327 15.13 7.10 -10.96
N VAL A 328 14.12 7.59 -11.68
CA VAL A 328 13.03 6.72 -12.18
C VAL A 328 13.52 5.68 -13.20
N ARG A 329 14.65 5.93 -13.88
CA ARG A 329 15.29 4.96 -14.77
C ARG A 329 15.80 3.74 -13.99
N LEU A 330 16.37 3.95 -12.80
CA LEU A 330 16.77 2.84 -11.93
C LEU A 330 15.55 2.06 -11.42
N TRP A 331 14.41 2.73 -11.21
CA TRP A 331 13.15 2.05 -10.89
C TRP A 331 12.73 1.07 -12.00
N TYR A 332 12.76 1.49 -13.26
CA TYR A 332 12.41 0.60 -14.38
C TYR A 332 13.31 -0.62 -14.46
N GLN A 333 14.61 -0.44 -14.21
CA GLN A 333 15.58 -1.53 -14.17
C GLN A 333 15.36 -2.47 -12.97
N PHE A 334 15.16 -1.91 -11.78
CA PHE A 334 14.87 -2.67 -10.56
C PHE A 334 13.57 -3.46 -10.68
N ALA A 335 12.53 -2.82 -11.24
CA ALA A 335 11.23 -3.43 -11.44
C ALA A 335 11.17 -4.39 -12.62
N ARG A 336 12.13 -4.31 -13.54
CA ARG A 336 12.16 -5.05 -14.81
C ARG A 336 10.92 -4.75 -15.67
N ILE A 337 10.48 -3.49 -15.66
CA ILE A 337 9.29 -3.01 -16.36
C ILE A 337 9.68 -1.81 -17.21
N ASP A 338 9.38 -1.88 -18.51
CA ASP A 338 9.47 -0.73 -19.41
C ASP A 338 8.08 -0.11 -19.62
N PRO A 339 7.78 1.06 -19.04
CA PRO A 339 6.48 1.72 -19.22
C PRO A 339 6.25 2.26 -20.64
N ASN A 340 7.25 2.20 -21.53
CA ASN A 340 7.14 2.59 -22.93
C ASN A 340 6.94 1.40 -23.88
N ALA A 341 6.93 0.18 -23.38
CA ALA A 341 6.69 -0.98 -24.21
C ALA A 341 5.33 -0.89 -24.92
N SER A 342 5.22 -1.54 -26.08
CA SER A 342 3.95 -1.67 -26.78
C SER A 342 2.96 -2.50 -25.96
N TYR A 343 1.67 -2.18 -26.09
CA TYR A 343 0.60 -3.05 -25.61
C TYR A 343 0.69 -4.40 -26.31
N ASP A 344 0.76 -5.48 -25.53
CA ASP A 344 0.77 -6.85 -26.02
C ASP A 344 -0.53 -7.56 -25.62
N GLU A 345 -1.45 -7.69 -26.57
CA GLU A 345 -2.74 -8.34 -26.33
C GLU A 345 -2.65 -9.87 -26.14
N SER A 346 -1.51 -10.48 -26.49
CA SER A 346 -1.32 -11.93 -26.41
C SER A 346 -1.00 -12.42 -25.00
N THR A 347 -0.59 -11.53 -24.09
CA THR A 347 -0.17 -11.91 -22.74
C THR A 347 -0.47 -10.83 -21.70
N LYS A 348 -0.84 -11.27 -20.49
CA LYS A 348 -0.83 -10.42 -19.30
C LYS A 348 0.47 -10.50 -18.51
N ASN A 349 1.37 -11.42 -18.83
CA ASN A 349 2.66 -11.56 -18.17
C ASN A 349 3.78 -10.94 -19.04
N GLN A 350 3.57 -9.71 -19.51
CA GLN A 350 4.53 -9.03 -20.40
C GLN A 350 5.87 -8.77 -19.70
N PHE A 351 5.83 -8.48 -18.41
CA PHE A 351 7.00 -8.33 -17.55
C PHE A 351 6.92 -9.34 -16.42
N VAL A 352 8.03 -10.03 -16.13
CA VAL A 352 8.15 -10.98 -15.00
C VAL A 352 9.39 -10.64 -14.19
N CYS A 353 9.23 -10.51 -12.86
CA CYS A 353 10.27 -10.00 -11.97
C CYS A 353 10.57 -10.90 -10.75
N CYS A 354 10.06 -12.14 -10.74
CA CYS A 354 10.26 -13.11 -9.65
C CYS A 354 11.13 -14.32 -10.02
N ASP A 355 11.70 -14.35 -11.22
CA ASP A 355 12.56 -15.46 -11.64
C ASP A 355 13.93 -15.42 -10.94
N GLU A 356 14.29 -14.27 -10.37
CA GLU A 356 15.51 -14.05 -9.60
C GLU A 356 15.25 -13.13 -8.42
N ASP A 357 16.02 -13.29 -7.34
CA ASP A 357 15.95 -12.41 -6.18
C ASP A 357 16.40 -10.98 -6.56
N LEU A 358 15.56 -10.00 -6.20
CA LEU A 358 15.91 -8.59 -6.36
C LEU A 358 17.04 -8.20 -5.40
N LYS A 359 17.94 -7.36 -5.90
CA LYS A 359 19.04 -6.79 -5.10
C LYS A 359 18.68 -5.40 -4.63
N TYR A 360 19.02 -5.09 -3.38
CA TYR A 360 18.82 -3.76 -2.82
C TYR A 360 19.60 -2.70 -3.60
N VAL A 361 18.97 -1.54 -3.83
CA VAL A 361 19.58 -0.40 -4.52
C VAL A 361 19.75 0.75 -3.54
N HIS A 362 21.00 1.02 -3.17
CA HIS A 362 21.38 2.11 -2.28
C HIS A 362 21.11 3.49 -2.91
N TYR A 363 20.91 4.49 -2.06
CA TYR A 363 20.94 5.90 -2.40
C TYR A 363 21.74 6.65 -1.35
N GLU A 364 22.38 7.74 -1.75
CA GLU A 364 23.08 8.64 -0.82
C GLU A 364 22.04 9.45 -0.03
N GLU A 365 22.26 9.58 1.28
CA GLU A 365 21.33 10.26 2.21
C GLU A 365 21.24 11.77 1.99
#